data_AF-A0A7V7RQF7-F1
#
_entry.id   AF-A0A7V7RQF7-F1
#
_cell.length_a   1.000
_cell.length_b   1.000
_cell.length_c   1.000
_cell.angle_alpha   90.00
_cell.angle_beta   90.00
_cell.angle_gamma   90.00
#
_symmetry.space_group_name_H-M   'P 1'
#
loop_
_entity.id
_entity.type
_entity.pdbx_description
1 polymer ?
#
loop_
_entity_poly.entity_id
_entity_poly.type
_entity_poly.pdbx_seq_one_letter_code
_entity_poly.pdbx_strand_id
1 'polypeptide(L)' 'MERFDFSFKNKYVRWWFIIVLPLIILSAFLIYILPNEHNWITSLLTPIGVILFFIWVWFDKRKNNKSQSH' A
#
# COMPACT_ATOMS: atom_id res chain seq x y z
N MET A 1 15.35 -2.74 -21.32
CA MET A 1 14.41 -2.38 -20.24
C MET A 1 13.92 -3.68 -19.63
N GLU A 2 14.22 -3.93 -18.36
CA GLU A 2 13.67 -5.09 -17.65
C GLU A 2 12.15 -5.00 -17.71
N ARG A 3 11.51 -6.04 -18.22
CA ARG A 3 10.05 -6.09 -18.39
C ARG A 3 9.46 -6.07 -16.99
N PHE A 4 8.81 -4.97 -16.61
CA PHE A 4 8.09 -4.91 -15.35
C PHE A 4 6.94 -5.93 -15.43
N ASP A 5 7.16 -7.12 -14.87
CA ASP A 5 6.19 -8.21 -14.90
C ASP A 5 5.08 -7.88 -13.90
N PHE A 6 4.05 -7.21 -14.41
CA PHE A 6 2.82 -6.88 -13.68
C PHE A 6 1.94 -8.13 -13.53
N SER A 7 2.51 -9.19 -12.98
CA SER A 7 1.87 -10.48 -12.82
C SER A 7 1.51 -10.71 -11.36
N PHE A 8 0.26 -11.11 -11.10
CA PHE A 8 -0.18 -11.55 -9.77
C PHE A 8 0.54 -12.81 -9.28
N LYS A 9 1.34 -13.48 -10.13
CA LYS A 9 2.30 -14.51 -9.69
C LYS A 9 3.40 -13.94 -8.79
N ASN A 10 3.75 -12.66 -8.93
CA ASN A 10 4.71 -12.02 -8.05
C ASN A 10 4.03 -11.71 -6.71
N LYS A 11 4.56 -12.33 -5.63
CA LYS A 11 4.04 -12.15 -4.27
C LYS A 11 3.94 -10.67 -3.88
N TYR A 12 4.89 -9.84 -4.32
CA TYR A 12 4.92 -8.42 -3.98
C TYR A 12 3.81 -7.64 -4.68
N VAL A 13 3.56 -7.92 -5.96
CA VAL A 13 2.45 -7.31 -6.72
C VAL A 13 1.12 -7.73 -6.11
N ARG A 14 0.97 -9.02 -5.77
CA ARG A 14 -0.26 -9.54 -5.13
C ARG A 14 -0.54 -8.86 -3.78
N TRP A 15 0.46 -8.76 -2.90
CA TRP A 15 0.31 -8.07 -1.62
C TRP A 15 0.09 -6.57 -1.77
N TRP A 16 0.72 -5.94 -2.77
CA TRP A 16 0.47 -4.54 -3.11
C TRP A 16 -1.00 -4.32 -3.46
N PHE A 17 -1.59 -5.16 -4.31
CA PHE A 17 -3.02 -5.07 -4.61
C PHE A 17 -3.90 -5.35 -3.40
N ILE A 18 -3.58 -6.36 -2.59
CA ILE A 18 -4.38 -6.69 -1.39
C ILE A 18 -4.41 -5.53 -0.38
N ILE A 19 -3.37 -4.69 -0.32
CA ILE A 19 -3.29 -3.61 0.67
C ILE A 19 -3.64 -2.24 0.06
N VAL A 20 -3.10 -1.93 -1.12
CA VAL A 20 -3.28 -0.63 -1.77
C VAL A 20 -4.66 -0.49 -2.40
N LEU A 21 -5.20 -1.55 -3.01
CA LEU A 21 -6.53 -1.51 -3.63
C LEU A 21 -7.65 -1.19 -2.60
N PRO A 22 -7.75 -1.86 -1.44
CA PRO A 22 -8.75 -1.48 -0.45
C PRO A 22 -8.48 -0.10 0.17
N LEU A 23 -7.23 0.35 0.27
CA LEU A 23 -6.91 1.71 0.71
C LEU A 23 -7.44 2.78 -0.25
N ILE A 24 -7.30 2.55 -1.56
CA ILE A 24 -7.82 3.44 -2.60
C ILE A 24 -9.35 3.49 -2.53
N ILE A 25 -10.00 2.33 -2.41
CA ILE A 25 -11.47 2.24 -2.29
C ILE A 25 -11.95 2.97 -1.03
N LEU A 26 -11.28 2.76 0.11
CA LEU A 26 -11.61 3.42 1.37
C LEU A 26 -11.44 4.93 1.28
N SER A 27 -10.35 5.41 0.65
CA SER A 27 -10.11 6.83 0.44
C SER A 27 -11.18 7.47 -0.46
N ALA A 28 -11.57 6.80 -1.55
CA ALA A 28 -12.64 7.26 -2.42
C ALA A 28 -14.00 7.37 -1.69
N PHE A 29 -14.32 6.37 -0.85
CA PHE A 29 -15.51 6.43 0.01
C PHE A 29 -15.46 7.59 1.00
N LEU A 30 -14.28 7.85 1.59
CA LEU A 30 -14.11 8.93 2.55
C LEU A 30 -14.24 10.31 1.88
N ILE A 31 -13.71 10.50 0.67
CA ILE A 31 -13.90 11.74 -0.11
C ILE A 31 -15.39 11.98 -0.38
N TYR A 32 -16.14 10.92 -0.69
CA TYR A 32 -17.57 11.03 -0.99
C TYR A 32 -18.43 11.35 0.26
N ILE A 33 -18.04 10.82 1.42
CA ILE A 33 -18.79 10.97 2.67
C ILE A 33 -18.43 12.25 3.44
N LEU A 34 -17.17 12.71 3.36
CA LEU A 34 -16.68 13.79 4.20
C LEU A 34 -16.98 15.18 3.60
N PRO A 35 -17.58 16.12 4.36
CA PRO A 35 -17.79 17.47 3.88
C PRO A 35 -16.45 18.20 3.63
N ASN A 36 -16.45 19.07 2.63
CA ASN A 36 -15.26 19.67 2.01
C ASN A 36 -14.24 20.29 3.00
N GLU A 37 -14.72 20.72 4.16
CA GLU A 37 -13.95 21.40 5.20
C GLU A 37 -12.94 20.48 5.90
N HIS A 38 -13.16 19.16 5.83
CA HIS A 38 -12.26 18.15 6.40
C HIS A 38 -11.48 17.36 5.34
N ASN A 39 -11.51 17.78 4.07
CA ASN A 39 -10.77 17.13 2.98
C ASN A 39 -9.27 17.01 3.24
N TRP A 40 -8.69 17.88 4.07
CA TRP A 40 -7.28 17.75 4.49
C TRP A 40 -6.99 16.44 5.21
N ILE A 41 -7.93 15.94 6.01
CA ILE A 41 -7.77 14.67 6.72
C ILE A 41 -7.71 13.53 5.71
N THR A 42 -8.61 13.51 4.74
CA THR A 42 -8.62 12.49 3.67
C THR A 42 -7.39 12.60 2.76
N SER A 43 -6.95 13.84 2.48
CA SER A 43 -5.75 14.12 1.70
C SER A 43 -4.47 13.69 2.39
N LEU A 44 -4.43 13.64 3.72
CA LEU A 44 -3.29 13.14 4.51
C LEU A 44 -3.40 11.63 4.80
N LEU A 45 -4.61 11.09 4.90
CA LEU A 45 -4.86 9.67 5.16
C LEU A 45 -4.26 8.78 4.06
N THR A 46 -4.42 9.19 2.80
CA THR A 46 -3.93 8.45 1.64
C THR A 46 -2.39 8.34 1.62
N PRO A 47 -1.60 9.43 1.71
CA PRO A 47 -0.15 9.35 1.77
C PRO A 47 0.35 8.65 3.04
N ILE A 48 -0.29 8.85 4.20
CA ILE A 48 0.07 8.12 5.44
C ILE A 48 -0.10 6.62 5.26
N GLY A 49 -1.21 6.19 4.64
CA GLY A 49 -1.48 4.78 4.34
C GLY A 49 -0.45 4.17 3.38
N VAL A 50 -0.05 4.92 2.35
CA VAL A 50 1.01 4.49 1.41
C VAL A 50 2.37 4.39 2.10
N ILE A 51 2.71 5.35 2.97
CA ILE A 51 3.96 5.35 3.74
C ILE A 51 4.00 4.15 4.68
N LEU A 52 2.93 3.88 5.43
CA LEU A 52 2.83 2.71 6.32
C LEU A 52 2.97 1.40 5.55
N PHE A 53 2.36 1.30 4.37
CA PHE A 53 2.53 0.13 3.50
C PHE A 53 3.99 -0.04 3.05
N PHE A 54 4.65 1.04 2.61
CA PHE A 54 6.06 0.99 2.21
C PHE A 54 6.98 0.59 3.38
N ILE A 55 6.73 1.10 4.59
CA ILE A 55 7.46 0.73 5.80
C ILE A 55 7.27 -0.76 6.09
N TRP A 56 6.04 -1.27 5.98
CA TRP A 56 5.75 -2.69 6.20
C TRP A 56 6.45 -3.58 5.17
N VAL A 57 6.40 -3.22 3.88
CA VAL A 57 7.10 -3.95 2.80
C VAL A 57 8.61 -3.96 3.04
N TRP A 58 9.18 -2.83 3.47
CA TRP A 58 10.60 -2.74 3.79
C TRP A 58 10.95 -3.65 4.97
N PHE A 59 10.11 -3.69 6.01
CA PHE A 59 10.31 -4.54 7.18
C PHE A 59 10.15 -6.02 6.87
N ASP A 60 9.15 -6.41 6.06
CA ASP A 60 8.93 -7.79 5.62
C ASP A 60 10.10 -8.30 4.76
N LYS A 61 10.59 -7.47 3.83
CA LYS A 61 11.79 -7.79 3.04
C LYS A 61 13.01 -8.01 3.94
N ARG A 62 13.15 -7.20 5.00
CA ARG A 62 14.23 -7.33 5.98
C ARG A 62 14.10 -8.57 6.87
N LYS A 63 12.87 -8.98 7.20
CA LYS A 63 12.56 -10.16 8.01
C LYS A 63 12.82 -11.46 7.23
N ASN A 64 12.39 -11.51 5.96
CA ASN A 64 12.61 -12.67 5.10
C ASN A 64 14.10 -12.95 4.80
N ASN A 65 14.95 -11.92 4.73
CA ASN A 65 16.40 -12.10 4.57
C ASN A 65 17.09 -12.69 5.81
N LYS A 66 16.50 -12.55 7.01
CA LYS A 66 17.04 -13.17 8.24
C LYS A 66 16.65 -14.64 8.37
N SER A 67 15.53 -15.06 7.77
CA SER A 67 15.05 -16.45 7.84
C SER A 67 15.71 -17.40 6.83
N GLN A 68 16.57 -16.92 5.93
CA GLN A 68 17.33 -17.75 4.98
C GLN A 68 18.80 -18.00 5.42
N SER A 69 19.16 -17.59 6.64
CA SER A 69 20.51 -17.71 7.21
C SER A 69 20.59 -18.75 8.33
N HIS A 70 19.62 -19.66 8.46
CA HIS A 70 19.57 -20.60 9.57
C HIS A 70 19.38 -22.05 9.12
#